data_AF-A0A3D3ZR75-F1
#
_entry.id   AF-A0A3D3ZR75-F1
#
_cell.length_a   1.000
_cell.length_b   1.000
_cell.length_c   1.000
_cell.angle_alpha   90.00
_cell.angle_beta   90.00
_cell.angle_gamma   90.00
#
_symmetry.space_group_name_H-M   'P 1'
#
loop_
_entity.id
_entity.type
_entity.pdbx_description
1 polymer ?
#
loop_
_entity_poly.entity_id
_entity_poly.type
_entity_poly.pdbx_seq_one_letter_code
_entity_poly.pdbx_strand_id
1 'polypeptide(L)'
;MSFRLQPTPVARPNRCQLFGPGSNAKLHPKMAASAADVINLDLEDSVSPSDKDAARANVIEAINTIDWGNKTLSVRINGLDTPYWYRDVVDLLEQAGDRLDQIMIPKVGC
;
A
#
# COMPACT_ATOMS: atom_id res chain seq x y z
N MET A 1 -6.72 -24.83 -26.76
CA MET A 1 -5.37 -24.61 -26.21
C MET A 1 -4.84 -23.30 -26.77
N SER A 2 -4.34 -22.39 -25.94
CA SER A 2 -3.68 -21.17 -26.42
C SER A 2 -2.32 -21.55 -27.00
N PHE A 3 -2.03 -21.12 -28.23
CA PHE A 3 -0.71 -21.27 -28.87
C PHE A 3 0.22 -20.09 -28.56
N ARG A 4 -0.11 -19.27 -27.55
CA ARG A 4 0.66 -18.09 -27.17
C ARG A 4 1.53 -18.40 -25.95
N LEU A 5 2.74 -17.86 -25.94
CA LEU A 5 3.59 -17.81 -24.76
C LEU A 5 2.89 -16.98 -23.67
N GLN A 6 3.08 -17.36 -22.40
CA GLN A 6 2.55 -16.58 -21.28
C GLN A 6 3.16 -15.16 -21.29
N PRO A 7 2.36 -14.12 -20.97
CA PRO A 7 2.89 -12.77 -20.83
C PRO A 7 4.00 -12.72 -19.77
N THR A 8 5.03 -11.95 -20.03
CA THR A 8 6.11 -11.73 -19.06
C THR A 8 5.58 -10.96 -17.86
N PRO A 9 6.03 -11.29 -16.63
CA PRO A 9 5.69 -10.52 -15.45
C PRO A 9 6.31 -9.12 -15.52
N VAL A 10 5.83 -8.21 -14.67
CA VAL A 10 6.43 -6.88 -14.52
C VAL A 10 7.89 -7.02 -14.10
N ALA A 11 8.81 -6.43 -14.88
CA ALA A 11 10.25 -6.53 -14.68
C ALA A 11 10.74 -5.56 -13.59
N ARG A 12 10.37 -5.82 -12.33
CA ARG A 12 10.85 -5.06 -11.15
C ARG A 12 11.29 -5.98 -10.03
N PRO A 13 12.28 -5.57 -9.19
CA PRO A 13 12.60 -6.29 -7.96
C PRO A 13 11.37 -6.43 -7.04
N ASN A 14 11.18 -7.61 -6.47
CA ASN A 14 10.06 -7.92 -5.57
C ASN A 14 10.44 -9.01 -4.55
N ARG A 15 11.71 -9.00 -4.08
CA ARG A 15 12.28 -10.03 -3.21
C ARG A 15 11.77 -9.93 -1.77
N CYS A 16 11.43 -8.72 -1.34
CA CYS A 16 10.92 -8.43 0.00
C CYS A 16 9.86 -7.32 -0.07
N GLN A 17 8.71 -7.59 0.54
CA GLN A 17 7.63 -6.63 0.78
C GLN A 17 7.56 -6.34 2.27
N LEU A 18 7.95 -5.14 2.69
CA LEU A 18 7.99 -4.74 4.09
C LEU A 18 6.67 -4.08 4.49
N PHE A 19 6.00 -4.66 5.49
CA PHE A 19 4.74 -4.15 6.03
C PHE A 19 4.96 -3.23 7.22
N GLY A 20 4.15 -2.17 7.29
CA GLY A 20 4.09 -1.28 8.45
C GLY A 20 2.71 -0.65 8.60
N PRO A 21 2.19 -0.54 9.83
CA PRO A 21 0.85 -0.01 10.06
C PRO A 21 0.77 1.47 9.72
N GLY A 22 -0.29 1.88 9.02
CA GLY A 22 -0.60 3.29 8.74
C GLY A 22 -0.83 4.12 10.00
N SER A 23 -1.24 3.49 11.11
CA SER A 23 -1.43 4.15 12.40
C SER A 23 -0.11 4.57 13.08
N ASN A 24 1.05 4.04 12.66
CA ASN A 24 2.35 4.37 13.26
C ASN A 24 3.26 5.12 12.27
N ALA A 25 2.96 6.39 12.03
CA ALA A 25 3.70 7.26 11.10
C ALA A 25 5.21 7.36 11.41
N LYS A 26 5.63 7.12 12.67
CA LYS A 26 7.06 7.13 13.07
C LYS A 26 7.89 6.03 12.38
N LEU A 27 7.24 4.98 11.85
CA LEU A 27 7.91 3.90 11.14
C LEU A 27 8.12 4.21 9.66
N HIS A 28 7.29 5.06 9.04
CA HIS A 28 7.30 5.26 7.59
C HIS A 28 8.66 5.72 7.04
N PRO A 29 9.38 6.69 7.66
CA PRO A 29 10.73 7.05 7.21
C PRO A 29 11.76 5.93 7.38
N LYS A 30 11.62 5.09 8.41
CA LYS A 30 12.50 3.93 8.63
C LYS A 30 12.27 2.84 7.58
N MET A 31 11.02 2.68 7.15
CA MET A 31 10.67 1.78 6.05
C MET A 31 11.26 2.28 4.73
N ALA A 32 11.18 3.58 4.45
CA ALA A 32 11.82 4.22 3.30
C ALA A 32 13.35 4.04 3.30
N ALA A 33 13.99 4.05 4.46
CA ALA A 33 15.44 3.79 4.60
C ALA A 33 15.85 2.30 4.54
N SER A 34 14.89 1.36 4.50
CA SER A 34 15.19 -0.07 4.55
C SER A 34 15.78 -0.62 3.25
N ALA A 35 16.28 -1.86 3.28
CA ALA A 35 16.74 -2.59 2.09
C ALA A 35 15.60 -3.30 1.31
N ALA A 36 14.32 -3.11 1.69
CA ALA A 36 13.20 -3.75 1.03
C ALA A 36 12.96 -3.17 -0.37
N ASP A 37 12.54 -4.05 -1.30
CA ASP A 37 12.20 -3.69 -2.68
C ASP A 37 10.83 -2.99 -2.74
N VAL A 38 9.87 -3.47 -1.94
CA VAL A 38 8.49 -2.97 -1.87
C VAL A 38 8.14 -2.59 -0.45
N ILE A 39 7.41 -1.48 -0.31
CA ILE A 39 6.83 -1.03 0.95
C ILE A 39 5.32 -1.21 0.89
N ASN A 40 4.77 -1.78 1.96
CA ASN A 40 3.33 -1.93 2.17
C ASN A 40 2.92 -1.11 3.39
N LEU A 41 2.31 0.05 3.14
CA LEU A 41 1.60 0.82 4.16
C LEU A 41 0.23 0.17 4.38
N ASP A 42 -0.05 -0.24 5.61
CA ASP A 42 -1.21 -1.08 5.89
C ASP A 42 -2.36 -0.29 6.53
N LEU A 43 -3.57 -0.44 5.97
CA LEU A 43 -4.83 0.07 6.52
C LEU A 43 -5.74 -1.05 7.05
N GLU A 44 -5.36 -2.31 6.88
CA GLU A 44 -6.18 -3.48 7.18
C GLU A 44 -5.93 -4.04 8.59
N ASP A 45 -5.41 -5.27 8.71
CA ASP A 45 -5.43 -6.04 9.96
C ASP A 45 -4.41 -5.53 11.01
N SER A 46 -3.38 -4.76 10.63
CA SER A 46 -2.46 -4.15 11.61
C SER A 46 -2.95 -2.82 12.18
N VAL A 47 -4.13 -2.35 11.77
CA VAL A 47 -4.74 -1.10 12.21
C VAL A 47 -6.08 -1.37 12.89
N SER A 48 -6.22 -0.91 14.12
CA SER A 48 -7.46 -1.05 14.88
C SER A 48 -8.62 -0.33 14.17
N PRO A 49 -9.88 -0.78 14.32
CA PRO A 49 -11.02 -0.14 13.67
C PRO A 49 -11.17 1.36 13.96
N SER A 50 -10.87 1.79 15.19
CA SER A 50 -10.93 3.21 15.59
C SER A 50 -9.84 4.07 14.96
N ASP A 51 -8.73 3.46 14.55
CA ASP A 51 -7.57 4.17 14.02
C ASP A 51 -7.56 4.22 12.48
N LYS A 52 -8.53 3.60 11.79
CA LYS A 52 -8.50 3.48 10.32
C LYS A 52 -8.54 4.82 9.61
N ASP A 53 -9.33 5.77 10.11
CA ASP A 53 -9.42 7.11 9.52
C ASP A 53 -8.11 7.91 9.71
N ALA A 54 -7.54 7.87 10.92
CA ALA A 54 -6.25 8.49 11.20
C ALA A 54 -5.11 7.82 10.41
N ALA A 55 -5.13 6.50 10.29
CA ALA A 55 -4.16 5.74 9.51
C ALA A 55 -4.22 6.11 8.02
N ARG A 56 -5.43 6.30 7.46
CA ARG A 56 -5.61 6.73 6.07
C ARG A 56 -5.00 8.12 5.84
N ALA A 57 -5.27 9.06 6.73
CA ALA A 57 -4.68 10.40 6.67
C ALA A 57 -3.14 10.35 6.75
N ASN A 58 -2.59 9.58 7.69
CA ASN A 58 -1.14 9.40 7.83
C ASN A 58 -0.51 8.78 6.58
N VAL A 59 -1.16 7.80 5.95
CA VAL A 59 -0.67 7.15 4.74
C VAL A 59 -0.66 8.11 3.56
N ILE A 60 -1.70 8.91 3.39
CA ILE A 60 -1.76 9.96 2.34
C ILE A 60 -0.64 10.99 2.56
N GLU A 61 -0.48 11.48 3.79
CA GLU A 61 0.59 12.40 4.14
C GLU A 61 1.97 11.80 3.85
N ALA A 62 2.19 10.54 4.24
CA ALA A 62 3.45 9.83 4.02
C ALA A 62 3.76 9.63 2.52
N ILE A 63 2.76 9.33 1.69
CA ILE A 63 2.94 9.23 0.23
C ILE A 63 3.40 10.58 -0.33
N ASN A 64 2.84 11.69 0.16
CA ASN A 64 3.08 13.02 -0.36
C ASN A 64 4.38 13.67 0.14
N THR A 65 4.86 13.28 1.33
CA THR A 65 5.93 14.02 2.03
C THR A 65 7.23 13.24 2.21
N ILE A 66 7.19 11.90 2.21
CA ILE A 66 8.39 11.08 2.42
C ILE A 66 9.07 10.79 1.09
N ASP A 67 10.39 10.91 1.06
CA ASP A 67 11.20 10.39 -0.04
C ASP A 67 11.31 8.86 0.07
N TRP A 68 10.54 8.17 -0.74
CA TRP A 68 10.52 6.71 -0.85
C TRP A 68 11.59 6.17 -1.80
N GLY A 69 12.39 7.04 -2.44
CA GLY A 69 13.35 6.66 -3.46
C GLY A 69 12.74 5.78 -4.55
N ASN A 70 13.48 4.75 -4.97
CA ASN A 70 13.09 3.83 -6.05
C ASN A 70 12.29 2.60 -5.58
N LYS A 71 11.71 2.63 -4.37
CA LYS A 71 10.89 1.51 -3.87
C LYS A 71 9.56 1.44 -4.59
N THR A 72 9.02 0.25 -4.79
CA THR A 72 7.58 0.16 -5.13
C THR A 72 6.77 0.46 -3.87
N LEU A 73 6.00 1.53 -3.90
CA LEU A 73 5.15 1.97 -2.80
C LEU A 73 3.73 1.42 -2.99
N SER A 74 3.32 0.57 -2.07
CA SER A 74 2.00 -0.06 -2.06
C SER A 74 1.23 0.30 -0.80
N VAL A 75 -0.09 0.45 -0.94
CA VAL A 75 -1.01 0.50 0.21
C VAL A 75 -1.88 -0.74 0.23
N ARG A 76 -1.98 -1.43 1.37
CA ARG A 76 -2.97 -2.49 1.57
C ARG A 76 -4.24 -1.87 2.12
N ILE A 77 -5.29 -1.84 1.30
CA ILE A 77 -6.61 -1.31 1.67
C ILE A 77 -7.35 -2.32 2.56
N ASN A 78 -8.47 -1.90 3.14
CA ASN A 78 -9.36 -2.82 3.85
C ASN A 78 -10.09 -3.80 2.90
N GLY A 79 -10.62 -4.89 3.47
CA GLY A 79 -11.38 -5.91 2.75
C GLY A 79 -12.69 -5.39 2.16
N LEU A 80 -13.09 -5.96 1.01
CA LEU A 80 -14.31 -5.60 0.28
C LEU A 80 -15.60 -5.91 1.07
N ASP A 81 -15.50 -6.73 2.11
CA ASP A 81 -16.54 -7.07 3.08
C ASP A 81 -16.66 -6.06 4.23
N THR A 82 -15.82 -5.03 4.26
CA THR A 82 -15.81 -3.99 5.31
C THR A 82 -16.36 -2.66 4.81
N PRO A 83 -16.83 -1.75 5.69
CA PRO A 83 -17.24 -0.42 5.27
C PRO A 83 -16.06 0.51 4.92
N TYR A 84 -14.81 0.07 5.06
CA TYR A 84 -13.65 0.97 4.98
C TYR A 84 -13.01 1.03 3.58
N TRP A 85 -13.08 -0.06 2.80
CA TRP A 85 -12.31 -0.21 1.55
C TRP A 85 -12.57 0.90 0.54
N TYR A 86 -13.84 1.32 0.40
CA TYR A 86 -14.22 2.31 -0.61
C TYR A 86 -13.61 3.67 -0.28
N ARG A 87 -13.59 4.03 1.02
CA ARG A 87 -13.03 5.29 1.49
C ARG A 87 -11.51 5.28 1.39
N ASP A 88 -10.88 4.13 1.65
CA ASP A 88 -9.45 3.97 1.40
C ASP A 88 -9.12 4.24 -0.07
N VAL A 89 -9.83 3.64 -1.01
CA VAL A 89 -9.56 3.82 -2.45
C VAL A 89 -9.82 5.25 -2.90
N VAL A 90 -10.97 5.84 -2.53
CA VAL A 90 -11.34 7.20 -2.93
C VAL A 90 -10.32 8.20 -2.41
N ASP A 91 -10.05 8.20 -1.11
CA ASP A 91 -9.17 9.22 -0.53
C ASP A 91 -7.71 9.02 -1.00
N LEU A 92 -7.25 7.79 -1.18
CA LEU A 92 -5.91 7.53 -1.73
C LEU A 92 -5.78 8.05 -3.16
N LEU A 93 -6.77 7.81 -4.04
CA LEU A 93 -6.68 8.25 -5.43
C LEU A 93 -6.96 9.75 -5.63
N GLU A 94 -7.75 10.36 -4.74
CA GLU A 94 -8.07 11.80 -4.83
C GLU A 94 -7.03 12.68 -4.15
N GLN A 95 -6.32 12.18 -3.12
CA GLN A 95 -5.48 13.02 -2.24
C GLN A 95 -4.01 12.61 -2.21
N ALA A 96 -3.66 11.37 -2.56
CA ALA A 96 -2.25 11.00 -2.71
C ALA A 96 -1.74 11.46 -4.08
N GLY A 97 -0.50 11.95 -4.11
CA GLY A 97 0.18 12.32 -5.35
C GLY A 97 0.61 11.11 -6.16
N ASP A 98 1.30 11.38 -7.28
CA ASP A 98 1.74 10.38 -8.27
C ASP A 98 2.74 9.34 -7.72
N ARG A 99 3.12 9.43 -6.43
CA ARG A 99 4.08 8.54 -5.81
C ARG A 99 3.50 7.16 -5.46
N LEU A 100 2.18 7.00 -5.40
CA LEU A 100 1.58 5.69 -5.13
C LEU A 100 1.70 4.76 -6.36
N ASP A 101 2.40 3.64 -6.21
CA ASP A 101 2.63 2.71 -7.33
C ASP A 101 1.58 1.58 -7.41
N GLN A 102 1.04 1.14 -6.26
CA GLN A 102 0.21 -0.06 -6.21
C GLN A 102 -0.79 -0.04 -5.05
N ILE A 103 -1.94 -0.69 -5.23
CA ILE A 103 -2.83 -1.10 -4.14
C ILE A 103 -2.81 -2.61 -3.97
N MET A 104 -2.83 -3.08 -2.73
CA MET A 104 -2.96 -4.48 -2.37
C MET A 104 -4.37 -4.72 -1.84
N ILE A 105 -5.08 -5.65 -2.46
CA ILE A 105 -6.46 -6.00 -2.11
C ILE A 105 -6.42 -7.26 -1.24
N PRO A 106 -6.84 -7.21 0.04
CA PRO A 106 -6.89 -8.39 0.88
C PRO A 106 -8.13 -9.24 0.59
N LYS A 107 -8.10 -10.50 1.05
CA LYS A 107 -9.28 -11.39 1.12
C LYS A 107 -10.02 -11.58 -0.24
N VAL A 108 -9.31 -11.52 -1.37
CA VAL A 108 -9.87 -11.78 -2.70
C VAL A 108 -10.33 -13.24 -2.79
N GLY A 109 -11.58 -13.46 -3.20
CA GLY A 109 -12.21 -14.78 -3.23
C GLY A 109 -12.69 -15.28 -4.59
N CYS A 110 -12.71 -14.43 -5.62
CA CYS A 110 -13.12 -14.77 -6.98
C CYS A 110 -12.48 -13.87 -8.03
#